data_AF-A0A087UA89-F1
#
_entry.id   AF-A0A087UA89-F1
#
_cell.length_a   1.000
_cell.length_b   1.000
_cell.length_c   1.000
_cell.angle_alpha   90.00
_cell.angle_beta   90.00
_cell.angle_gamma   90.00
#
_symmetry.space_group_name_H-M   'P 1'
#
loop_
_entity.id
_entity.type
_entity.pdbx_description
1 polymer ?
#
loop_
_entity_poly.entity_id
_entity_poly.type
_entity_poly.pdbx_seq_one_letter_code
_entity_poly.pdbx_strand_id
1 'polypeptide(L)' 'MVKLYHLAILYKHPNKAVALCSTSDLTTFGFFQRNSIQEFMNFTSQILVERCQPATRTSVKEQ' A
#
# COMPACT_ATOMS: atom_id res chain seq x y z
N MET A 1 -20.79 1.57 4.00
CA MET A 1 -20.37 1.17 2.63
C MET A 1 -18.88 0.88 2.67
N VAL A 2 -18.44 -0.30 2.22
CA VAL A 2 -17.01 -0.70 2.23
C VAL A 2 -16.31 -0.10 1.01
N LYS A 3 -15.09 0.41 1.18
CA LYS A 3 -14.28 1.01 0.10
C LYS A 3 -12.89 0.39 0.07
N LEU A 4 -12.34 0.22 -1.13
CA LEU A 4 -10.97 -0.24 -1.37
C LEU A 4 -10.18 0.94 -1.95
N TYR A 5 -9.17 1.41 -1.22
CA TYR A 5 -8.41 2.59 -1.64
C TYR A 5 -7.16 2.28 -2.45
N HIS A 6 -6.53 1.14 -2.19
CA HIS A 6 -5.24 0.79 -2.79
C HIS A 6 -5.09 -0.72 -2.92
N LEU A 7 -4.54 -1.16 -4.05
CA LEU A 7 -4.14 -2.53 -4.31
C LEU A 7 -2.77 -2.52 -5.02
N ALA A 8 -1.83 -3.30 -4.51
CA ALA A 8 -0.49 -3.40 -5.09
C ALA A 8 0.04 -4.82 -5.03
N ILE A 9 0.87 -5.16 -6.02
CA ILE A 9 1.67 -6.39 -6.06
C ILE A 9 3.12 -5.98 -5.90
N LEU A 10 3.76 -6.51 -4.87
CA LEU A 10 5.16 -6.21 -4.54
C LEU A 10 5.98 -7.49 -4.53
N TYR A 11 7.22 -7.39 -4.98
CA TYR A 11 8.23 -8.42 -4.82
C TYR A 11 9.10 -8.11 -3.59
N LYS A 12 9.19 -9.08 -2.68
CA LYS A 12 9.99 -8.97 -1.45
C LYS A 12 11.42 -9.45 -1.70
N HIS A 13 12.38 -8.52 -1.75
CA HIS A 13 13.81 -8.84 -1.67
C HIS A 13 14.25 -8.94 -0.20
N PRO A 14 15.46 -9.47 0.07
CA PRO A 14 16.00 -9.54 1.44
C PRO A 14 16.03 -8.20 2.18
N ASN A 15 16.33 -7.10 1.48
CA ASN A 15 16.53 -5.78 2.09
C ASN A 15 15.54 -4.70 1.64
N LYS A 16 14.61 -5.02 0.73
CA LYS A 16 13.70 -4.02 0.14
C LYS A 16 12.45 -4.66 -0.47
N ALA A 17 11.31 -3.96 -0.44
CA ALA A 17 10.16 -4.31 -1.27
C ALA A 17 10.12 -3.47 -2.56
N VAL A 18 9.86 -4.11 -3.69
CA VAL A 18 9.72 -3.43 -5.00
C VAL A 18 8.31 -3.62 -5.52
N ALA A 19 7.61 -2.51 -5.79
CA ALA A 19 6.29 -2.56 -6.40
C ALA A 19 6.40 -2.93 -7.88
N LEU A 20 5.70 -3.99 -8.28
CA LEU A 20 5.60 -4.42 -9.68
C LEU A 20 4.46 -3.69 -10.39
N CYS A 21 3.33 -3.56 -9.70
CA CYS A 21 2.18 -2.80 -10.16
C CYS A 21 1.34 -2.33 -8.97
N SER A 22 0.68 -1.19 -9.11
CA SER A 22 -0.30 -0.70 -8.14
C SER A 22 -1.45 0.04 -8.81
N THR A 23 -2.60 0.06 -8.15
CA THR A 23 -3.78 0.84 -8.53
C THR A 23 -4.42 1.42 -7.28
N SER A 24 -4.97 2.63 -7.40
CA SER A 24 -5.58 3.34 -6.27
C SER A 24 -6.86 4.03 -6.70
N ASP A 25 -7.91 3.92 -5.88
CA ASP A 25 -9.13 4.72 -6.00
C ASP A 25 -9.16 5.75 -4.88
N LEU A 26 -8.87 7.00 -5.25
CA LEU A 26 -8.81 8.13 -4.33
C LEU A 26 -9.89 9.18 -4.62
N THR A 27 -10.94 8.80 -5.37
CA THR A 27 -12.01 9.72 -5.80
C THR A 27 -12.74 10.37 -4.62
N THR A 28 -12.75 9.69 -3.47
CA THR A 28 -13.40 10.14 -2.24
C THR A 28 -12.62 11.18 -1.46
N PHE A 29 -11.33 11.38 -1.78
CA PHE A 29 -10.48 12.39 -1.16
C PHE A 29 -10.48 13.68 -1.99
N GLY A 30 -10.21 14.80 -1.31
CA GLY A 30 -10.12 16.11 -1.94
C GLY A 30 -9.05 16.14 -3.03
N PHE A 31 -9.32 16.80 -4.15
CA PHE A 31 -8.46 16.80 -5.34
C PHE A 31 -6.99 17.09 -5.02
N PHE A 32 -6.73 18.09 -4.16
CA PHE A 32 -5.37 18.50 -3.79
C PHE A 32 -4.64 17.53 -2.85
N GLN A 33 -5.35 16.58 -2.23
CA GLN A 33 -4.76 15.60 -1.30
C GLN A 33 -4.41 14.26 -2.00
N ARG A 34 -4.96 14.01 -3.20
CA ARG A 34 -4.89 12.70 -3.86
C ARG A 34 -3.45 12.25 -4.11
N ASN A 35 -2.57 13.15 -4.54
CA ASN A 35 -1.17 12.81 -4.80
C ASN A 35 -0.45 12.37 -3.51
N SER A 36 -0.57 13.15 -2.44
CA SER A 36 0.05 12.81 -1.15
C SER A 36 -0.50 11.51 -0.56
N ILE A 37 -1.80 11.25 -0.72
CA ILE A 37 -2.42 9.99 -0.26
C ILE A 37 -1.93 8.81 -1.11
N GLN A 38 -1.80 8.99 -2.43
CA GLN A 38 -1.27 7.95 -3.31
C GLN A 38 0.17 7.58 -2.94
N GLU A 39 1.00 8.59 -2.68
CA GLU A 39 2.38 8.41 -2.20
C GLU A 39 2.40 7.67 -0.85
N PHE A 40 1.54 8.07 0.08
CA PHE A 40 1.39 7.41 1.37
C PHE A 40 1.02 5.93 1.22
N MET A 41 0.04 5.59 0.38
CA MET A 41 -0.38 4.20 0.15
C MET A 41 0.75 3.35 -0.44
N ASN A 42 1.49 3.90 -1.42
CA ASN A 42 2.65 3.24 -2.00
C ASN A 42 3.76 3.02 -0.96
N PHE A 43 4.05 4.02 -0.13
CA PHE A 43 5.05 3.92 0.93
C PHE A 43 4.67 2.89 2.00
N THR A 44 3.44 2.95 2.50
CA THR A 44 2.94 2.02 3.52
C THR A 44 2.94 0.58 3.03
N SER A 45 2.55 0.33 1.77
CA SER A 45 2.59 -1.03 1.21
C SER A 45 4.01 -1.62 1.16
N GLN A 46 5.02 -0.80 0.83
CA GLN A 46 6.42 -1.23 0.86
C GLN A 46 6.88 -1.58 2.28
N ILE A 47 6.62 -0.71 3.26
CA ILE A 47 6.98 -0.96 4.67
C ILE A 47 6.34 -2.25 5.19
N LEU A 48 5.05 -2.45 4.90
CA LEU A 48 4.33 -3.65 5.34
C LEU A 48 4.98 -4.92 4.78
N VAL A 49 5.29 -4.95 3.48
CA VAL A 49 5.94 -6.10 2.84
C VAL A 49 7.35 -6.31 3.36
N GLU A 50 8.11 -5.25 3.68
CA GLU A 50 9.44 -5.38 4.27
C GLU A 50 9.40 -6.02 5.66
N ARG A 51 8.41 -5.66 6.49
CA ARG A 51 8.29 -6.14 7.88
C ARG A 51 7.56 -7.48 8.01
N CYS A 52 6.73 -7.87 7.04
CA CYS A 52 6.02 -9.15 7.08
C CYS A 52 6.92 -10.34 6.75
N GLN A 53 6.66 -11.49 7.39
CA GLN A 53 7.32 -12.74 7.03
C GLN A 53 6.84 -13.24 5.65
N PRO A 54 7.70 -13.88 4.85
CA PRO A 54 7.26 -14.54 3.62
C PRO A 54 6.19 -15.60 3.89
N ALA A 55 5.27 -15.79 2.95
CA ALA A 55 4.21 -16.80 2.99
C ALA A 55 3.23 -16.71 4.18
N THR A 56 3.10 -15.54 4.81
CA THR A 56 2.07 -15.29 5.84
C THR A 56 0.99 -14.32 5.35
N ARG A 57 -0.18 -14.35 6.01
CA ARG A 57 -1.25 -13.38 5.82
C ARG A 57 -1.40 -12.57 7.11
N THR A 58 -1.33 -11.25 6.98
CA THR A 58 -1.40 -10.32 8.11
C THR A 58 -2.37 -9.20 7.77
N SER A 59 -3.15 -8.77 8.75
CA SER A 59 -3.97 -7.56 8.67
C SER A 59 -3.45 -6.55 9.67
N VAL A 60 -3.16 -5.33 9.21
CA VAL A 60 -2.65 -4.24 10.04
C VAL A 60 -3.71 -3.14 10.09
N LYS A 61 -3.98 -2.63 11.29
CA LYS A 61 -4.87 -1.50 11.52
C LYS A 61 -4.01 -0.27 11.86
N GLU A 62 -4.21 0.81 11.13
CA GLU A 62 -3.59 2.12 11.42
C GLU A 62 -4.04 2.63 12.79
N GLN A 63 -3.16 3.36 13.50
CA GLN A 63 -3.39 3.83 14.87
C GLN A 63 -4.04 5.23 14.90
#